data_AF-A0A8E2DHM3-F1
#
_entry.id   AF-A0A8E2DHM3-F1
#
_cell.length_a   1.000
_cell.length_b   1.000
_cell.length_c   1.000
_cell.angle_alpha   90.00
_cell.angle_beta   90.00
_cell.angle_gamma   90.00
#
_symmetry.space_group_name_H-M   'P 1'
#
loop_
_entity.id
_entity.type
_entity.pdbx_description
1 polymer ?
#
loop_
_entity_poly.entity_id
_entity_poly.type
_entity_poly.pdbx_seq_one_letter_code
_entity_poly.pdbx_strand_id
1 'polypeptide(L)'
;MIWKVPPQVLEAYKTIDMNVRPISGVFSEEAQFVSSLRLTRIRLATINVNPNDFHWPEEVKLFHYILRLNNHTLAFSEKEKGTLQKDYFSPYIILVEPHVLWAEQNIPISLDIKEKVIQLLKQKIDAGQNSTYSQCIYR
;
A
#
# COMPACT_ATOMS: atom_id res chain seq x y z
N MET A 1 31.82 -28.35 -9.64
CA MET A 1 30.43 -28.86 -9.68
C MET A 1 29.56 -27.66 -10.05
N ILE A 2 29.24 -27.52 -11.34
CA ILE A 2 28.56 -26.35 -11.91
C ILE A 2 27.08 -26.70 -12.01
N TRP A 3 26.23 -26.05 -11.21
CA TRP A 3 24.79 -26.21 -11.30
C TRP A 3 24.29 -25.51 -12.57
N LYS A 4 23.91 -26.28 -13.59
CA LYS A 4 23.18 -25.75 -14.74
C LYS A 4 21.73 -25.51 -14.32
N VAL A 5 21.30 -24.26 -14.38
CA VAL A 5 19.88 -23.88 -14.26
C VAL A 5 19.12 -24.50 -15.44
N PRO A 6 18.02 -25.23 -15.21
CA PRO A 6 17.25 -25.83 -16.31
C PRO A 6 16.63 -24.72 -17.19
N PRO A 7 16.64 -24.89 -18.52
CA PRO A 7 16.20 -23.87 -19.49
C PRO A 7 14.70 -23.56 -19.46
N GLN A 8 13.93 -24.26 -18.63
CA GLN A 8 12.46 -24.23 -18.62
C GLN A 8 11.84 -23.02 -17.90
N VAL A 9 12.63 -22.18 -17.22
CA VAL A 9 12.07 -21.03 -16.48
C VAL A 9 11.61 -19.91 -17.42
N LEU A 10 12.13 -19.87 -18.66
CA LEU A 10 11.68 -18.89 -19.66
C LEU A 10 10.37 -19.29 -20.36
N GLU A 11 9.91 -20.54 -20.28
CA GLU A 11 8.70 -21.02 -20.97
C GLU A 11 7.42 -20.90 -20.14
N ALA A 12 7.49 -20.39 -18.91
CA ALA A 12 6.35 -20.34 -17.98
C ALA A 12 5.37 -19.17 -18.22
N TYR A 13 5.32 -18.59 -19.42
CA TYR A 13 4.28 -17.63 -19.78
C TYR A 13 3.09 -18.36 -20.40
N LYS A 14 1.89 -18.05 -19.90
CA LYS A 14 0.65 -18.61 -20.43
C LYS A 14 0.45 -18.12 -21.87
N THR A 15 0.54 -19.01 -22.87
CA THR A 15 0.16 -18.70 -24.25
C THR A 15 -1.28 -18.20 -24.28
N ILE A 16 -1.48 -16.97 -24.71
CA ILE A 16 -2.80 -16.35 -24.88
C ILE A 16 -3.42 -17.00 -26.12
N ASP A 17 -4.66 -17.46 -25.98
CA ASP A 17 -5.42 -17.99 -27.11
C ASP A 17 -5.64 -16.84 -28.12
N MET A 18 -5.04 -16.97 -29.30
CA MET A 18 -5.09 -15.94 -30.37
C MET A 18 -6.51 -15.68 -30.88
N ASN A 19 -7.48 -16.51 -30.49
CA ASN A 19 -8.88 -16.36 -30.87
C ASN A 19 -9.63 -15.32 -30.03
N VAL A 20 -8.99 -14.75 -29.00
CA VAL A 20 -9.47 -13.57 -28.32
C VAL A 20 -9.14 -12.36 -29.18
N ARG A 21 -10.15 -11.52 -29.50
CA ARG A 21 -9.89 -10.25 -30.20
C ARG A 21 -8.82 -9.49 -29.41
N PRO A 22 -7.70 -9.06 -30.02
CA PRO A 22 -6.76 -8.20 -29.33
C PRO A 22 -7.57 -6.97 -28.88
N ILE A 23 -7.45 -6.62 -27.60
CA ILE A 23 -8.00 -5.34 -27.12
C ILE A 23 -7.39 -4.29 -28.04
N SER A 24 -8.21 -3.39 -28.59
CA SER A 24 -7.74 -2.31 -29.46
C SER A 24 -6.50 -1.67 -28.83
N GLY A 25 -5.35 -1.73 -29.52
CA GLY A 25 -4.12 -1.09 -29.06
C GLY A 25 -4.24 0.43 -28.96
N VAL A 26 -5.32 1.00 -29.51
CA VAL A 26 -5.68 2.41 -29.38
C VAL A 26 -6.74 2.54 -28.28
N PHE A 27 -6.31 3.02 -27.11
CA PHE A 27 -7.20 3.42 -26.02
C PHE A 27 -7.78 4.82 -26.26
N SER A 28 -9.05 5.01 -25.87
CA SER A 28 -9.78 6.27 -26.09
C SER A 28 -9.06 7.50 -25.52
N GLU A 29 -9.37 8.68 -26.07
CA GLU A 29 -8.78 9.96 -25.66
C GLU A 29 -9.10 10.32 -24.20
N GLU A 30 -10.20 9.80 -23.64
CA GLU A 30 -10.51 9.93 -22.20
C GLU A 30 -9.47 9.31 -21.26
N ALA A 31 -8.60 8.44 -21.77
CA ALA A 31 -7.48 7.86 -21.02
C ALA A 31 -6.30 8.83 -20.88
N GLN A 32 -6.38 10.06 -21.39
CA GLN A 32 -5.37 11.08 -21.14
C GLN A 32 -5.30 11.39 -19.64
N PHE A 33 -4.07 11.50 -19.12
CA PHE A 33 -3.85 11.73 -17.70
C PHE A 33 -4.37 13.13 -17.31
N VAL A 34 -5.30 13.15 -16.34
CA VAL A 34 -5.76 14.36 -15.66
C VAL A 34 -5.44 14.20 -14.18
N SER A 35 -4.73 15.17 -13.61
CA SER A 35 -4.40 15.16 -12.19
C SER A 35 -5.67 15.16 -11.35
N SER A 36 -5.75 14.26 -10.37
CA SER A 36 -6.82 14.23 -9.38
C SER A 36 -6.34 14.81 -8.06
N LEU A 37 -7.26 14.94 -7.09
CA LEU A 37 -6.92 15.42 -5.73
C LEU A 37 -5.81 14.62 -5.06
N ARG A 38 -5.77 13.29 -5.27
CA ARG A 38 -4.78 12.39 -4.64
C ARG A 38 -3.65 12.01 -5.58
N LEU A 39 -3.92 11.88 -6.88
CA LEU A 39 -2.98 11.38 -7.86
C LEU A 39 -2.43 12.56 -8.67
N THR A 40 -1.37 13.16 -8.13
CA THR A 40 -0.63 14.25 -8.76
C THR A 40 0.51 13.71 -9.63
N ARG A 41 1.03 14.54 -10.54
CA ARG A 41 2.14 14.14 -11.41
C ARG A 41 3.41 13.75 -10.64
N ILE A 42 3.67 14.42 -9.51
CA ILE A 42 4.79 14.10 -8.61
C ILE A 42 4.62 12.70 -8.02
N ARG A 43 3.42 12.39 -7.51
CA ARG A 43 3.09 11.09 -6.93
C ARG A 43 3.12 9.96 -7.97
N LEU A 44 2.66 10.23 -9.19
CA LEU A 44 2.80 9.29 -10.31
C LEU A 44 4.27 9.00 -10.64
N ALA A 45 5.13 10.03 -10.64
CA ALA A 45 6.56 9.84 -10.88
C ALA A 45 7.21 8.96 -9.80
N THR A 46 6.74 9.04 -8.54
CA THR A 46 7.18 8.14 -7.46
C THR A 46 6.83 6.68 -7.69
N ILE A 47 5.67 6.39 -8.31
CA ILE A 47 5.25 5.01 -8.62
C ILE A 47 6.14 4.38 -9.68
N ASN A 48 6.66 5.18 -10.62
CA ASN A 48 7.54 4.75 -11.71
C ASN A 48 7.01 3.50 -12.44
N VAL A 49 5.90 3.66 -13.18
CA VAL A 49 5.16 2.55 -13.82
C VAL A 49 6.00 1.71 -14.80
N ASN A 50 6.99 2.31 -15.46
CA ASN A 50 7.81 1.63 -16.46
C ASN A 50 9.31 1.85 -16.22
N PRO A 51 9.91 1.19 -15.21
CA PRO A 51 11.33 1.38 -14.90
C PRO A 51 12.28 0.84 -15.97
N ASN A 52 11.85 -0.19 -16.71
CA ASN A 52 12.68 -0.95 -17.66
C ASN A 52 12.25 -0.73 -19.13
N ASP A 53 11.42 0.27 -19.40
CA ASP A 53 10.85 0.55 -20.73
C ASP A 53 10.18 -0.67 -21.41
N PHE A 54 9.67 -1.60 -20.61
CA PHE A 54 9.03 -2.83 -21.10
C PHE A 54 7.62 -2.58 -21.64
N HIS A 55 6.90 -1.64 -21.05
CA HIS A 55 5.51 -1.34 -21.41
C HIS A 55 5.42 -0.40 -22.61
N TRP A 56 4.40 -0.63 -23.44
CA TRP A 56 4.05 0.28 -24.54
C TRP A 56 3.52 1.61 -23.99
N PRO A 57 3.69 2.74 -24.72
CA PRO A 57 3.18 4.04 -24.25
C PRO A 57 1.66 4.03 -24.03
N GLU A 58 0.92 3.26 -24.81
CA GLU A 58 -0.52 3.06 -24.65
C GLU A 58 -0.88 2.28 -23.39
N GLU A 59 -0.09 1.27 -23.01
CA GLU A 59 -0.28 0.53 -21.76
C GLU A 59 -0.01 1.40 -20.55
N VAL A 60 1.07 2.19 -20.58
CA VAL A 60 1.40 3.14 -19.51
C VAL A 60 0.26 4.17 -19.34
N LYS A 61 -0.30 4.65 -20.45
CA LYS A 61 -1.48 5.53 -20.44
C LYS A 61 -2.70 4.85 -19.80
N LEU A 62 -2.96 3.59 -20.12
CA LEU A 62 -4.03 2.80 -19.50
C LEU A 62 -3.82 2.65 -17.99
N PHE A 63 -2.60 2.37 -17.54
CA PHE A 63 -2.29 2.27 -16.11
C PHE A 63 -2.60 3.57 -15.37
N HIS A 64 -2.18 4.72 -15.90
CA HIS A 64 -2.52 6.02 -15.31
C HIS A 64 -4.03 6.24 -15.22
N TYR A 65 -4.78 5.81 -16.24
CA TYR A 65 -6.24 5.88 -16.23
C TYR A 65 -6.87 4.99 -15.15
N ILE A 66 -6.42 3.74 -15.01
CA ILE A 66 -6.90 2.82 -13.97
C ILE A 66 -6.61 3.37 -12.57
N LEU A 67 -5.41 3.91 -12.35
CA LEU A 67 -5.05 4.53 -11.08
C LEU A 67 -5.91 5.76 -10.78
N ARG A 68 -6.24 6.54 -11.81
CA ARG A 68 -7.17 7.68 -11.68
C ARG A 68 -8.58 7.22 -11.31
N LEU A 69 -9.11 6.16 -11.92
CA LEU A 69 -10.41 5.62 -11.53
C LEU A 69 -10.40 5.17 -10.06
N ASN A 70 -9.28 4.58 -9.64
CA ASN A 70 -9.08 4.04 -8.30
C ASN A 70 -8.33 4.99 -7.36
N ASN A 71 -8.56 6.31 -7.45
CA ASN A 71 -7.81 7.33 -6.69
C ASN A 71 -7.76 7.10 -5.17
N HIS A 72 -8.74 6.41 -4.59
CA HIS A 72 -8.83 6.16 -3.16
C HIS A 72 -8.07 4.90 -2.70
N THR A 73 -7.59 4.08 -3.62
CA THR A 73 -6.95 2.78 -3.31
C THR A 73 -5.50 2.93 -2.83
N LEU A 74 -4.80 3.97 -3.29
CA LEU A 74 -3.43 4.25 -2.89
C LEU A 74 -3.39 5.35 -1.82
N ALA A 75 -2.55 5.13 -0.81
CA ALA A 75 -2.24 6.11 0.22
C ALA A 75 -0.80 6.59 0.05
N PHE A 76 -0.60 7.89 -0.13
CA PHE A 76 0.73 8.49 -0.24
C PHE A 76 1.17 9.16 1.07
N SER A 77 0.26 9.28 2.04
CA SER A 77 0.53 9.82 3.37
C SER A 77 -0.20 8.97 4.41
N GLU A 78 0.27 8.97 5.67
CA GLU A 78 -0.37 8.25 6.77
C GLU A 78 -1.83 8.68 6.99
N LYS A 79 -2.16 9.95 6.69
CA LYS A 79 -3.53 10.47 6.75
C LYS A 79 -4.47 9.89 5.69
N GLU A 80 -3.92 9.43 4.56
CA GLU A 80 -4.69 8.84 3.47
C GLU A 80 -4.90 7.33 3.65
N LYS A 81 -4.22 6.72 4.63
CA LYS A 81 -4.30 5.29 4.94
C LYS A 81 -5.74 4.95 5.35
N GLY A 82 -6.34 4.00 4.65
CA GLY A 82 -7.68 3.53 4.96
C GLY A 82 -7.74 2.73 6.28
N THR A 83 -8.92 2.72 6.89
CA THR A 83 -9.26 1.87 8.05
C THR A 83 -10.26 0.81 7.59
N LEU A 84 -10.27 -0.35 8.27
CA LEU A 84 -11.29 -1.37 8.04
C LEU A 84 -12.68 -0.82 8.37
N GLN A 85 -13.64 -1.10 7.51
CA GLN A 85 -15.03 -0.70 7.72
C GLN A 85 -15.65 -1.54 8.84
N LYS A 86 -16.27 -0.86 9.81
CA LYS A 86 -16.85 -1.51 11.01
C LYS A 86 -18.03 -2.43 10.68
N ASP A 87 -18.73 -2.17 9.58
CA ASP A 87 -19.87 -2.99 9.14
C ASP A 87 -19.44 -4.37 8.62
N TYR A 88 -18.21 -4.48 8.10
CA TYR A 88 -17.66 -5.72 7.58
C TYR A 88 -16.86 -6.50 8.63
N PHE A 89 -16.22 -5.80 9.57
CA PHE A 89 -15.33 -6.41 10.56
C PHE A 89 -15.82 -6.15 11.98
N SER A 90 -16.21 -7.22 12.68
CA SER A 90 -16.45 -7.17 14.11
C SER A 90 -15.15 -6.82 14.85
N PRO A 91 -15.23 -6.10 15.99
CA PRO A 91 -14.06 -5.88 16.84
C PRO A 91 -13.45 -7.24 17.24
N TYR A 92 -12.14 -7.36 17.10
CA TYR A 92 -11.44 -8.59 17.48
C TYR A 92 -11.37 -8.69 19.01
N ILE A 93 -11.78 -9.84 19.55
CA ILE A 93 -11.66 -10.16 20.96
C ILE A 93 -10.43 -11.03 21.13
N ILE A 94 -9.44 -10.54 21.85
CA ILE A 94 -8.31 -11.35 22.27
C ILE A 94 -8.82 -12.29 23.35
N LEU A 95 -8.74 -13.60 23.11
CA LEU A 95 -9.09 -14.59 24.13
C LEU A 95 -8.01 -14.58 25.20
N VAL A 96 -8.45 -14.44 26.45
CA VAL A 96 -7.56 -14.30 27.61
C VAL A 96 -7.86 -15.41 28.60
N GLU A 97 -6.83 -16.15 28.99
CA GLU A 97 -6.90 -17.05 30.14
C GLU A 97 -6.82 -16.22 31.44
N PRO A 98 -7.48 -16.65 32.53
CA PRO A 98 -7.43 -15.92 33.79
C PRO A 98 -6.00 -15.87 34.35
N HIS A 99 -5.35 -14.71 34.19
CA HIS A 99 -3.98 -14.45 34.66
C HIS A 99 -3.92 -13.14 35.43
N VAL A 100 -2.87 -12.98 36.24
CA VAL A 100 -2.56 -11.70 36.89
C VAL A 100 -2.03 -10.75 35.83
N LEU A 101 -2.52 -9.50 35.80
CA LEU A 101 -2.06 -8.50 34.84
C LEU A 101 -0.52 -8.36 34.89
N TRP A 102 0.13 -8.54 33.75
CA TRP A 102 1.56 -8.30 33.61
C TRP A 102 1.80 -6.79 33.47
N ALA A 103 2.29 -6.16 34.53
CA ALA A 103 2.69 -4.76 34.53
C ALA A 103 4.20 -4.65 34.62
N GLU A 104 4.84 -4.34 33.50
CA GLU A 104 6.29 -4.13 33.41
C GLU A 104 6.61 -2.64 33.35
N GLN A 105 7.74 -2.26 33.96
CA GLN A 105 8.21 -0.88 33.88
C GLN A 105 8.69 -0.57 32.45
N ASN A 106 8.34 0.62 31.94
CA ASN A 106 8.80 1.06 30.63
C ASN A 106 10.33 1.18 30.58
N ILE A 107 10.93 0.56 29.56
CA ILE A 107 12.36 0.70 29.25
C ILE A 107 12.64 2.16 28.89
N PRO A 108 13.71 2.77 29.44
CA PRO A 108 14.04 4.15 29.14
C PRO A 108 14.38 4.32 27.65
N ILE A 109 13.74 5.28 27.00
CA ILE A 109 14.02 5.64 25.62
C ILE A 109 15.27 6.53 25.60
N SER A 110 16.26 6.17 24.77
CA SER A 110 17.47 7.00 24.58
C SER A 110 17.10 8.41 24.11
N LEU A 111 17.84 9.41 24.60
CA LEU A 111 17.63 10.82 24.27
C LEU A 111 17.67 11.10 22.76
N ASP A 112 18.58 10.45 22.02
CA ASP A 112 18.73 10.63 20.56
C ASP A 112 17.49 10.20 19.77
N ILE A 113 16.78 9.16 20.25
CA ILE A 113 15.63 8.58 19.55
C ILE A 113 14.32 9.22 20.03
N LYS A 114 14.32 9.85 21.20
CA LYS A 114 13.14 10.40 21.86
C LYS A 114 12.36 11.36 20.97
N GLU A 115 13.03 12.29 20.30
CA GLU A 115 12.37 13.29 19.44
C GLU A 115 11.68 12.65 18.23
N LYS A 116 12.34 11.67 17.59
CA LYS A 116 11.79 10.91 16.47
C LYS A 116 10.55 10.12 16.88
N VAL A 117 10.58 9.50 18.06
CA VAL A 117 9.42 8.75 18.59
C VAL A 117 8.26 9.69 18.87
N ILE A 118 8.50 10.85 19.49
CA ILE A 118 7.46 11.86 19.74
C ILE A 118 6.84 12.34 18.42
N GLN A 119 7.65 12.60 17.40
CA GLN A 119 7.17 13.01 16.09
C GLN A 119 6.29 11.93 15.45
N LEU A 120 6.74 10.68 15.48
CA LEU A 120 5.98 9.54 14.94
C LEU A 120 4.65 9.35 15.68
N LEU A 121 4.65 9.47 17.02
CA LEU A 121 3.43 9.40 17.82
C LEU A 121 2.42 10.50 17.44
N LYS A 122 2.90 11.74 17.25
CA LYS A 122 2.05 12.85 16.77
C LYS A 122 1.44 12.55 15.39
N GLN A 123 2.23 12.01 14.46
CA GLN A 123 1.76 11.64 13.13
C GLN A 123 0.66 10.57 13.18
N LYS A 124 0.82 9.56 14.05
CA LYS A 124 -0.20 8.52 14.26
C LYS A 124 -1.51 9.07 14.84
N ILE A 125 -1.41 9.98 15.81
CA ILE A 125 -2.58 10.66 16.40
C ILE A 125 -3.30 11.48 15.33
N ASP A 126 -2.56 12.26 14.53
CA ASP A 126 -3.11 13.06 13.43
C ASP A 126 -3.78 12.21 12.34
N ALA A 127 -3.27 10.99 12.12
CA ALA A 127 -3.86 10.02 11.19
C ALA A 127 -5.14 9.35 11.74
N GLY A 128 -5.58 9.70 12.96
CA GLY A 128 -6.74 9.10 13.62
C GLY A 128 -6.50 7.68 14.12
N GLN A 129 -5.26 7.18 14.07
CA GLN A 129 -4.84 5.99 14.79
C GLN A 129 -4.60 6.38 16.24
N ASN A 130 -5.69 6.62 16.96
CA ASN A 130 -5.65 6.66 18.41
C ASN A 130 -5.33 5.23 18.86
N SER A 131 -4.07 5.00 19.23
CA SER A 131 -3.66 3.79 19.93
C SER A 131 -4.30 3.78 21.31
N THR A 132 -5.58 3.42 21.36
CA THR A 132 -6.28 3.11 22.61
C THR A 132 -5.67 1.89 23.32
N TYR A 133 -4.62 1.28 22.77
CA TYR A 133 -3.79 0.30 23.47
C TYR A 133 -2.80 0.90 24.48
N SER A 134 -2.68 2.24 24.58
CA SER A 134 -2.07 2.87 25.77
C SER A 134 -3.04 3.01 26.94
N GLN A 135 -4.26 2.46 26.86
CA GLN A 135 -5.16 2.33 28.01
C GLN A 135 -4.79 1.18 28.96
N CYS A 136 -3.61 0.56 28.79
CA CYS A 136 -2.98 -0.20 29.87
C CYS A 136 -2.61 0.67 31.08
N ILE A 137 -2.84 1.98 31.02
CA ILE A 137 -2.75 2.89 32.16
C ILE A 137 -4.09 3.66 32.24
N TYR A 138 -4.71 3.60 33.42
CA TYR A 138 -5.94 4.29 33.88
C TYR A 138 -7.28 3.59 33.60
N ARG A 139 -7.65 2.71 34.55
CA ARG A 139 -8.97 2.77 35.21
C ARG A 139 -8.76 3.33 36.61
#